data_AF-A0A9X7J175-F1
#
_entry.id   AF-A0A9X7J175-F1
#
_cell.length_a   1.000
_cell.length_b   1.000
_cell.length_c   1.000
_cell.angle_alpha   90.00
_cell.angle_beta   90.00
_cell.angle_gamma   90.00
#
_symmetry.space_group_name_H-M   'P 1'
#
loop_
_entity.id
_entity.type
_entity.pdbx_description
1 polymer ?
#
loop_
_entity_poly.entity_id
_entity_poly.type
_entity_poly.pdbx_seq_one_letter_code
_entity_poly.pdbx_strand_id
1 'polypeptide(L)'
;MPDLYNLTRRRWGRVSVARRGRPGSNPGAGSNFLERIDGFMNFYQYQLAAERTAKQIPKEQRYVNFAMGLAGETGEVVDYLKKVCFHGHPLDKNKLAEELGDLLWYIATIANTADLYLDRIADRNIEKLKKRYPEGFSEERSRERAY
;
A
#
# COMPACT_ATOMS: atom_id res chain seq x y z
N MET A 1 -17.44 9.16 -23.66
CA MET A 1 -16.82 8.51 -22.48
C MET A 1 -15.58 7.76 -22.97
N PRO A 2 -14.35 8.21 -22.70
CA PRO A 2 -13.16 7.47 -23.10
C PRO A 2 -12.99 6.20 -22.24
N ASP A 3 -12.76 5.10 -22.93
CA ASP A 3 -12.72 3.73 -22.43
C ASP A 3 -11.44 3.44 -21.62
N LEU A 4 -11.57 3.32 -20.29
CA LEU A 4 -10.48 3.05 -19.35
C LEU A 4 -10.00 1.58 -19.34
N TYR A 5 -10.52 0.72 -20.23
CA TYR A 5 -10.33 -0.73 -20.15
C TYR A 5 -8.97 -1.25 -20.69
N ASN A 6 -8.13 -0.41 -21.31
CA ASN A 6 -6.98 -0.88 -22.11
C ASN A 6 -5.57 -0.68 -21.55
N LEU A 7 -5.39 -0.45 -20.24
CA LEU A 7 -4.06 -0.16 -19.65
C LEU A 7 -3.31 -1.31 -18.96
N THR A 8 -3.75 -2.57 -19.03
CA THR A 8 -3.16 -3.66 -18.20
C THR A 8 -2.46 -4.81 -18.93
N ARG A 9 -2.07 -4.66 -20.19
CA ARG A 9 -1.23 -5.67 -20.87
C ARG A 9 0.16 -5.13 -21.21
N ARG A 10 1.12 -5.33 -20.30
CA ARG A 10 2.52 -5.70 -20.64
C ARG A 10 3.34 -6.07 -19.39
N ARG A 11 3.80 -7.33 -19.40
CA ARG A 11 5.07 -7.85 -18.84
C ARG A 11 5.17 -8.05 -17.32
N TRP A 12 4.91 -9.27 -16.87
CA TRP A 12 5.48 -9.82 -15.63
C TRP A 12 6.16 -11.16 -15.94
N GLY A 13 7.49 -11.11 -16.08
CA GLY A 13 8.35 -12.29 -16.11
C GLY A 13 8.52 -12.87 -14.70
N ARG A 14 8.71 -14.19 -14.62
CA ARG A 14 8.86 -14.96 -13.39
C ARG A 14 10.00 -14.44 -12.52
N VAL A 15 9.72 -14.18 -11.24
CA VAL A 15 10.73 -14.16 -10.18
C VAL A 15 10.34 -15.20 -9.14
N SER A 16 11.18 -16.22 -8.98
CA SER A 16 11.05 -17.24 -7.95
C SER A 16 11.61 -16.68 -6.64
N VAL A 17 10.81 -16.67 -5.57
CA VAL A 17 11.23 -16.17 -4.25
C VAL A 17 11.58 -17.36 -3.36
N ALA A 18 12.87 -17.52 -3.08
CA ALA A 18 13.38 -18.45 -2.10
C ALA A 18 12.93 -18.03 -0.68
N ARG A 19 12.38 -18.99 0.08
CA ARG A 19 12.01 -18.81 1.49
C ARG A 19 13.28 -18.60 2.31
N ARG A 20 13.41 -17.46 2.99
CA ARG A 20 14.45 -17.25 4.03
C ARG A 20 13.79 -16.99 5.38
N GLY A 21 14.05 -17.89 6.34
CA GLY A 21 13.92 -17.57 7.76
C GLY A 21 15.07 -16.64 8.19
N ARG A 22 14.87 -15.86 9.25
CA ARG A 22 15.95 -15.08 9.88
C ARG A 22 16.21 -15.62 11.29
N PRO A 23 17.46 -16.00 11.64
CA PRO A 23 17.88 -16.11 13.03
C PRO A 23 18.41 -14.77 13.54
N GLY A 24 18.17 -14.49 14.83
CA GLY A 24 18.73 -13.33 15.51
C GLY A 24 20.22 -13.49 15.82
N SER A 25 20.96 -12.38 15.71
CA SER A 25 22.07 -11.91 16.56
C SER A 25 22.89 -10.90 15.75
N ASN A 26 23.13 -9.73 16.35
CA ASN A 26 24.01 -8.71 15.80
C ASN A 26 25.46 -9.10 16.10
N PRO A 27 26.36 -9.03 15.10
CA PRO A 27 27.65 -8.38 15.38
C PRO A 27 28.07 -7.40 14.28
N GLY A 28 28.89 -6.44 14.67
CA GLY A 28 29.22 -5.22 13.94
C GLY A 28 29.71 -5.36 12.49
N ALA A 29 29.42 -4.30 11.74
CA ALA A 29 30.16 -3.81 10.57
C ALA A 29 30.44 -4.81 9.45
N GLY A 30 29.45 -4.98 8.57
CA GLY A 30 29.64 -5.58 7.25
C GLY A 30 28.60 -5.07 6.27
N SER A 31 28.97 -4.04 5.51
CA SER A 31 28.40 -3.56 4.23
C SER A 31 26.86 -3.45 4.12
N ASN A 32 26.39 -2.24 3.80
CA ASN A 32 24.99 -1.85 3.60
C ASN A 32 24.22 -2.75 2.61
N PHE A 33 23.79 -3.95 3.01
CA PHE A 33 22.94 -4.81 2.20
C PHE A 33 21.50 -4.28 2.05
N LEU A 34 21.20 -3.15 2.70
CA LEU A 34 19.96 -2.38 2.57
C LEU A 34 20.18 -1.07 1.81
N GLU A 35 21.23 -0.96 0.98
CA GLU A 35 21.36 0.15 0.04
C GLU A 35 20.27 0.08 -1.02
N ARG A 36 19.64 1.25 -1.26
CA ARG A 36 18.54 1.46 -2.20
C ARG A 36 18.94 0.89 -3.55
N ILE A 37 18.14 -0.01 -4.10
CA ILE A 37 18.46 -0.64 -5.39
C ILE A 37 18.28 0.36 -6.57
N ASP A 38 17.69 1.52 -6.32
CA ASP A 38 17.25 2.45 -7.37
C ASP A 38 16.99 3.90 -6.87
N GLY A 39 17.44 4.24 -5.66
CA GLY A 39 17.17 5.55 -5.04
C GLY A 39 15.80 5.69 -4.38
N PHE A 40 14.88 4.74 -4.62
CA PHE A 40 13.55 4.71 -4.01
C PHE A 40 13.55 4.02 -2.64
N MET A 41 12.54 4.36 -1.85
CA MET A 41 12.33 3.82 -0.52
C MET A 41 11.47 2.55 -0.60
N ASN A 42 11.88 1.47 0.06
CA ASN A 42 11.03 0.27 0.18
C ASN A 42 9.98 0.46 1.31
N PHE A 43 8.99 -0.45 1.40
CA PHE A 43 7.92 -0.33 2.41
C PHE A 43 8.44 -0.33 3.85
N TYR A 44 9.51 -1.07 4.15
CA TYR A 44 10.10 -1.07 5.48
C TYR A 44 10.72 0.30 5.82
N GLN A 45 11.52 0.85 4.92
CA GLN A 45 12.11 2.19 5.08
C GLN A 45 11.02 3.27 5.15
N TYR A 46 9.96 3.14 4.34
CA TYR A 46 8.83 4.07 4.35
C TYR A 46 8.08 4.03 5.68
N GLN A 47 7.78 2.84 6.19
CA GLN A 47 7.11 2.67 7.48
C GLN A 47 7.91 3.30 8.63
N LEU A 48 9.25 3.17 8.63
CA LEU A 48 10.12 3.84 9.60
C LEU A 48 10.09 5.37 9.45
N ALA A 49 10.12 5.87 8.20
CA ALA A 49 10.07 7.31 7.92
C ALA A 49 8.74 7.93 8.34
N ALA A 50 7.62 7.24 8.09
CA ALA A 50 6.28 7.65 8.52
C ALA A 50 6.17 7.70 10.05
N GLU A 51 6.66 6.67 10.76
CA GLU A 51 6.62 6.63 12.23
C GLU A 51 7.30 7.84 12.87
N ARG A 52 8.44 8.27 12.30
CA ARG A 52 9.18 9.44 12.82
C ARG A 52 8.34 10.72 12.82
N THR A 53 7.34 10.81 11.95
CA THR A 53 6.44 11.97 11.84
C THR A 53 5.13 11.80 12.61
N ALA A 54 4.89 10.62 13.18
CA ALA A 54 3.66 10.32 13.88
C ALA A 54 3.57 11.08 15.20
N LYS A 55 2.33 11.39 15.62
CA LYS A 55 2.07 12.02 16.91
C LYS A 55 2.39 11.06 18.04
N GLN A 56 3.16 11.53 19.03
CA GLN A 56 3.47 10.75 20.23
C GLN A 56 2.29 10.78 21.21
N ILE A 57 1.45 9.75 21.16
CA ILE A 57 0.30 9.53 22.06
C ILE A 57 0.28 8.08 22.57
N PRO A 58 -0.43 7.78 23.68
CA PRO A 58 -0.55 6.41 24.19
C PRO A 58 -1.04 5.42 23.12
N LYS A 59 -0.52 4.19 23.16
CA LYS A 59 -0.74 3.16 22.13
C LYS A 59 -2.23 2.90 21.88
N GLU A 60 -3.03 2.91 22.94
CA GLU A 60 -4.47 2.66 22.91
C GLU A 60 -5.21 3.75 22.13
N GLN A 61 -4.73 5.00 22.22
CA GLN A 61 -5.31 6.15 21.51
C GLN A 61 -4.86 6.21 20.06
N ARG A 62 -3.68 5.67 19.72
CA ARG A 62 -3.14 5.63 18.34
C ARG A 62 -4.09 4.91 17.39
N TYR A 63 -4.68 3.79 17.80
CA TYR A 63 -5.60 3.04 16.95
C TYR A 63 -6.80 3.88 16.51
N VAL A 64 -7.47 4.52 17.45
CA VAL A 64 -8.65 5.35 17.15
C VAL A 64 -8.22 6.60 16.36
N ASN A 65 -7.14 7.26 16.78
CA ASN A 65 -6.66 8.47 16.12
C ASN A 65 -6.31 8.23 14.65
N PHE A 66 -5.49 7.21 14.35
CA PHE A 66 -5.05 6.93 12.99
C PHE A 66 -6.14 6.29 12.13
N ALA A 67 -7.05 5.50 12.71
CA ALA A 67 -8.21 4.98 11.98
C ALA A 67 -9.17 6.10 11.54
N MET A 68 -9.40 7.11 12.40
CA MET A 68 -10.21 8.27 12.03
C MET A 68 -9.53 9.10 10.94
N GLY A 69 -8.21 9.31 11.03
CA GLY A 69 -7.44 9.97 9.98
C GLY A 69 -7.54 9.24 8.64
N LEU A 70 -7.32 7.91 8.63
CA LEU A 70 -7.49 7.08 7.43
C LEU A 70 -8.87 7.25 6.79
N ALA A 71 -9.93 7.30 7.60
CA ALA A 71 -11.29 7.51 7.11
C ALA A 71 -11.48 8.91 6.51
N GLY A 72 -10.88 9.94 7.12
CA GLY A 72 -10.85 11.30 6.59
C GLY A 72 -10.23 11.36 5.20
N GLU A 73 -8.99 10.89 5.05
CA GLU A 73 -8.27 10.91 3.77
C GLU A 73 -8.96 10.04 2.70
N THR A 74 -9.62 8.95 3.13
CA THR A 74 -10.45 8.14 2.21
C THR A 74 -11.59 8.99 1.64
N GLY A 75 -12.22 9.82 2.48
CA GLY A 75 -13.24 10.78 2.07
C GLY A 75 -12.72 11.82 1.08
N GLU A 76 -11.49 12.31 1.28
CA GLU A 76 -10.86 13.28 0.37
C GLU A 76 -10.61 12.68 -1.02
N VAL A 77 -10.07 11.45 -1.09
CA VAL A 77 -9.95 10.70 -2.36
C VAL A 77 -11.30 10.54 -3.05
N VAL A 78 -12.33 10.16 -2.29
CA VAL A 78 -13.68 9.94 -2.84
C VAL A 78 -14.28 11.24 -3.38
N ASP A 79 -14.22 12.33 -2.63
CA ASP A 79 -14.74 13.63 -3.05
C ASP A 79 -13.99 14.16 -4.28
N TYR A 80 -12.66 14.01 -4.30
CA TYR A 80 -11.83 14.39 -5.43
C TYR A 80 -12.22 13.63 -6.70
N LEU A 81 -12.26 12.30 -6.64
CA LEU A 81 -12.62 11.48 -7.80
C LEU A 81 -14.07 11.69 -8.23
N LYS A 82 -14.98 11.97 -7.29
CA LYS A 82 -16.37 12.35 -7.61
C LYS A 82 -16.42 13.63 -8.45
N LYS A 83 -15.66 14.66 -8.08
CA LYS A 83 -15.58 15.92 -8.85
C LYS A 83 -15.03 15.68 -10.26
N VAL A 84 -13.99 14.84 -10.40
CA VAL A 84 -13.42 14.47 -11.70
C VAL A 84 -14.45 13.71 -12.56
N CYS A 85 -15.09 12.68 -12.00
CA CYS A 85 -15.98 11.78 -12.75
C CYS A 85 -17.35 12.39 -13.07
N PHE A 86 -17.91 13.20 -12.17
CA PHE A 86 -19.32 13.61 -12.25
C PHE A 86 -19.54 15.11 -12.36
N HIS A 87 -18.54 15.94 -12.03
CA HIS A 87 -18.67 17.41 -12.10
C HIS A 87 -17.79 18.03 -13.20
N GLY A 88 -17.11 17.21 -14.02
CA GLY A 88 -16.35 17.67 -15.19
C GLY A 88 -14.99 18.29 -14.89
N HIS A 89 -14.44 18.11 -13.68
CA HIS A 89 -13.09 18.58 -13.35
C HIS A 89 -12.03 17.74 -14.08
N PRO A 90 -10.92 18.36 -14.55
CA PRO A 90 -9.79 17.60 -15.08
C PRO A 90 -9.12 16.79 -13.97
N LEU A 91 -8.59 15.62 -14.33
CA LEU A 91 -7.78 14.80 -13.43
C LEU A 91 -6.37 15.42 -13.27
N ASP A 92 -6.09 15.89 -12.06
CA ASP A 92 -4.75 16.24 -11.57
C ASP A 92 -4.15 15.06 -10.81
N LYS A 93 -3.15 14.43 -11.41
CA LYS A 93 -2.46 13.28 -10.83
C LYS A 93 -1.62 13.64 -9.60
N ASN A 94 -1.17 14.89 -9.48
CA ASN A 94 -0.39 15.32 -8.31
C ASN A 94 -1.30 15.39 -7.09
N LYS A 95 -2.49 15.98 -7.24
CA LYS A 95 -3.47 16.01 -6.14
C LYS A 95 -3.91 14.60 -5.76
N LEU A 96 -4.21 13.73 -6.73
CA LEU A 96 -4.53 12.34 -6.41
C LEU A 96 -3.38 11.61 -5.69
N ALA A 97 -2.12 11.86 -6.07
CA ALA A 97 -0.97 11.25 -5.44
C ALA A 97 -0.75 11.74 -4.00
N GLU A 98 -1.08 12.99 -3.70
CA GLU A 98 -1.09 13.56 -2.34
C GLU A 98 -2.07 12.80 -1.45
N GLU A 99 -3.34 12.72 -1.84
CA GLU A 99 -4.38 12.01 -1.07
C GLU A 99 -4.08 10.52 -0.85
N LEU A 100 -3.57 9.84 -1.89
CA LEU A 100 -3.14 8.44 -1.79
C LEU A 100 -1.90 8.30 -0.89
N GLY A 101 -1.05 9.32 -0.84
CA GLY A 101 0.11 9.39 0.05
C GLY A 101 -0.30 9.49 1.51
N ASP A 102 -1.31 10.31 1.81
CA ASP A 102 -1.84 10.47 3.18
C ASP A 102 -2.53 9.18 3.66
N LEU A 103 -3.27 8.50 2.77
CA LEU A 103 -3.77 7.15 3.05
C LEU A 103 -2.65 6.16 3.38
N LEU A 104 -1.57 6.14 2.57
CA LEU A 104 -0.44 5.26 2.79
C LEU A 104 0.26 5.55 4.13
N TRP A 105 0.34 6.82 4.53
CA TRP A 105 0.90 7.25 5.80
C TRP A 105 0.11 6.71 6.99
N TYR A 106 -1.23 6.81 6.94
CA TYR A 106 -2.10 6.26 7.99
C TYR A 106 -2.04 4.73 8.05
N ILE A 107 -1.98 4.04 6.90
CA ILE A 107 -1.80 2.59 6.86
C ILE A 107 -0.47 2.19 7.54
N ALA A 108 0.61 2.92 7.26
CA ALA A 108 1.92 2.63 7.85
C ALA A 108 1.94 2.84 9.38
N THR A 109 1.36 3.93 9.87
CA THR A 109 1.31 4.24 11.31
C THR A 109 0.38 3.30 12.08
N ILE A 110 -0.72 2.84 11.47
CA ILE A 110 -1.55 1.76 12.01
C ILE A 110 -0.77 0.45 12.06
N ALA A 111 -0.03 0.09 11.00
CA ALA A 111 0.80 -1.11 10.97
C ALA A 111 1.86 -1.09 12.08
N ASN A 112 2.56 0.05 12.28
CA ASN A 112 3.48 0.24 13.42
C ASN A 112 2.77 0.06 14.77
N THR A 113 1.60 0.67 14.94
CA THR A 113 0.85 0.58 16.19
C THR A 113 0.46 -0.88 16.51
N ALA A 114 0.19 -1.67 15.47
CA ALA A 114 -0.17 -3.09 15.57
C ALA A 114 1.03 -4.05 15.60
N ASP A 115 2.27 -3.54 15.64
CA ASP A 115 3.49 -4.35 15.55
C ASP A 115 3.53 -5.22 14.28
N LEU A 116 2.98 -4.70 13.17
CA LEU A 116 2.95 -5.33 11.86
C LEU A 116 3.93 -4.67 10.89
N TYR A 117 4.48 -5.46 9.97
CA TYR A 117 5.38 -4.98 8.92
C TYR A 117 4.64 -4.78 7.60
N LEU A 118 4.75 -3.60 7.01
CA LEU A 118 4.02 -3.18 5.82
C LEU A 118 4.41 -3.97 4.57
N ASP A 119 5.70 -4.31 4.42
CA ASP A 119 6.19 -5.22 3.38
C ASP A 119 5.52 -6.61 3.46
N ARG A 120 5.37 -7.15 4.68
CA ARG A 120 4.68 -8.43 4.91
C ARG A 120 3.18 -8.34 4.66
N ILE A 121 2.55 -7.20 4.96
CA ILE A 121 1.15 -6.95 4.61
C ILE A 121 0.98 -6.97 3.09
N ALA A 122 1.86 -6.29 2.35
CA ALA A 122 1.85 -6.24 0.90
C ALA A 122 2.07 -7.64 0.29
N ASP A 123 3.08 -8.39 0.75
CA ASP A 123 3.36 -9.76 0.29
C ASP A 123 2.14 -10.67 0.47
N ARG A 124 1.55 -10.69 1.69
CA ARG A 124 0.38 -11.50 1.99
C ARG A 124 -0.84 -11.11 1.15
N ASN A 125 -1.01 -9.82 0.87
CA ASN A 125 -2.08 -9.34 0.01
C ASN A 125 -1.93 -9.90 -1.41
N ILE A 126 -0.73 -9.82 -1.99
CA ILE A 126 -0.43 -10.35 -3.32
C ILE A 126 -0.58 -11.88 -3.37
N GLU A 127 -0.08 -12.62 -2.37
CA GLU A 127 -0.25 -14.06 -2.30
C GLU A 127 -1.73 -14.46 -2.27
N LYS A 128 -2.54 -13.77 -1.46
CA LYS A 128 -3.99 -13.96 -1.38
C LYS A 128 -4.65 -13.66 -2.73
N LEU A 129 -4.29 -12.56 -3.38
CA LEU A 129 -4.88 -12.16 -4.66
C LEU A 129 -4.48 -13.10 -5.80
N LYS A 130 -3.23 -13.59 -5.84
CA LYS A 130 -2.79 -14.61 -6.81
C LYS A 130 -3.60 -15.90 -6.69
N LYS A 131 -3.92 -16.33 -5.46
CA LYS A 131 -4.81 -17.48 -5.23
C LYS A 131 -6.24 -17.21 -5.70
N ARG A 132 -6.74 -15.98 -5.50
CA ARG A 132 -8.11 -15.57 -5.89
C ARG A 132 -8.26 -15.33 -7.40
N TYR A 133 -7.19 -14.92 -8.07
CA TYR A 133 -7.15 -14.50 -9.46
C TYR A 133 -5.91 -15.08 -10.16
N PRO A 134 -5.82 -16.41 -10.33
CA PRO A 134 -4.62 -17.05 -10.90
C PRO A 134 -4.30 -16.60 -12.32
N GLU A 135 -5.31 -16.20 -13.08
CA GLU A 135 -5.19 -15.68 -14.45
C GLU A 135 -5.53 -14.18 -14.54
N GLY A 136 -5.56 -13.49 -13.40
CA GLY A 136 -6.02 -12.11 -13.29
C GLY A 136 -7.53 -11.98 -13.06
N PHE A 137 -8.00 -10.73 -13.04
CA PHE A 137 -9.41 -10.41 -12.81
C PHE A 137 -10.26 -10.76 -14.03
N SER A 138 -11.44 -11.36 -13.78
CA SER A 138 -12.48 -11.62 -14.78
C SER A 138 -13.83 -11.28 -14.16
N GLU A 139 -14.65 -10.49 -14.86
CA GLU A 139 -16.00 -10.11 -14.44
C GLU A 139 -16.93 -11.31 -14.32
N GLU A 140 -16.79 -12.30 -15.22
CA GLU A 140 -17.52 -13.56 -15.20
C GLU A 140 -17.24 -14.34 -13.91
N ARG A 141 -15.96 -14.61 -13.63
CA ARG A 141 -15.55 -15.27 -12.38
C ARG A 141 -15.91 -14.45 -11.14
N SER A 142 -16.06 -13.13 -11.26
CA SER A 142 -16.51 -12.28 -10.15
C SER A 142 -17.99 -12.44 -9.85
N ARG A 143 -18.84 -12.59 -10.88
CA ARG A 143 -20.28 -12.83 -10.75
C ARG A 143 -20.58 -14.24 -10.23
N GLU A 144 -19.84 -15.25 -10.69
CA GLU A 144 -19.99 -16.65 -10.27
C GLU A 144 -19.72 -16.89 -8.77
N ARG A 145 -18.99 -15.99 -8.10
CA ARG A 145 -18.67 -16.07 -6.67
C ARG A 145 -19.60 -15.27 -5.77
N ALA A 146 -20.46 -14.43 -6.35
CA ALA A 146 -21.43 -13.63 -5.61
C ALA A 146 -22.72 -14.40 -5.29
N TYR A 147 -22.83 -15.63 -5.81
CA TYR A 147 -23.85 -16.64 -5.53
C TYR A 147 -23.20 -17.85 -4.88
#